data_AF-A0A9E6JHQ6-F1
#
_entry.id   AF-A0A9E6JHQ6-F1
#
_cell.length_a   1.000
_cell.length_b   1.000
_cell.length_c   1.000
_cell.angle_alpha   90.00
_cell.angle_beta   90.00
_cell.angle_gamma   90.00
#
_symmetry.space_group_name_H-M   'P 1'
#
loop_
_entity.id
_entity.type
_entity.pdbx_description
1 polymer ?
#
loop_
_entity_poly.entity_id
_entity_poly.type
_entity_poly.pdbx_seq_one_letter_code
_entity_poly.pdbx_strand_id
1 'polypeptide(L)'
;MRLIRYILLSAFILMMYGNRGISAETELNRLKTVLFSTSEESPSLPVSADPPTGDYNDLSNGRFSFLIDDDQIHQIVRYKNELEPMILERIDSDYSWMYLSAFLGYESAVPAIKKKLLDCKSLYGWEGPDYSQLETYLVDAQYPYQMACINAIEYITKKPLGLAITLTCEELDDLEGRAKKCTEENIDRADFADYCSAYWLLGKLKTERPPEP
;
A
#
# COMPACT_ATOMS: atom_id res chain seq x y z
N MET A 1 15.02 -61.04 -13.90
CA MET A 1 14.23 -59.80 -14.14
C MET A 1 13.91 -58.97 -12.89
N ARG A 2 14.35 -59.31 -11.67
CA ARG A 2 14.10 -58.47 -10.47
C ARG A 2 15.11 -57.33 -10.26
N LEU A 3 16.32 -57.46 -10.82
CA LEU A 3 17.40 -56.49 -10.65
C LEU A 3 17.17 -55.16 -11.40
N ILE A 4 16.52 -55.21 -12.58
CA ILE A 4 16.26 -54.04 -13.42
C ILE A 4 15.22 -53.10 -12.79
N ARG A 5 14.26 -53.63 -12.02
CA ARG A 5 13.25 -52.82 -11.32
C ARG A 5 13.85 -51.99 -10.17
N TYR A 6 14.88 -52.48 -9.48
CA TYR A 6 15.51 -51.72 -8.39
C TYR A 6 16.38 -50.58 -8.90
N ILE A 7 17.03 -50.73 -10.06
CA ILE A 7 17.86 -49.67 -10.66
C ILE A 7 16.99 -48.52 -11.19
N LEU A 8 15.83 -48.82 -11.77
CA LEU A 8 14.89 -47.79 -12.22
C LEU A 8 14.22 -47.06 -11.05
N LEU A 9 13.94 -47.74 -9.95
CA LEU A 9 13.33 -47.12 -8.76
C LEU A 9 14.32 -46.21 -8.02
N SER A 10 15.60 -46.59 -7.92
CA SER A 10 16.63 -45.74 -7.33
C SER A 10 17.00 -44.56 -8.23
N ALA A 11 16.97 -44.71 -9.56
CA ALA A 11 17.11 -43.60 -10.50
C ALA A 11 15.93 -42.62 -10.42
N PHE A 12 14.70 -43.11 -10.21
CA PHE A 12 13.53 -42.25 -10.04
C PHE A 12 13.56 -41.49 -8.70
N ILE A 13 14.00 -42.13 -7.62
CA ILE A 13 14.21 -41.47 -6.33
C ILE A 13 15.36 -40.45 -6.45
N LEU A 14 16.48 -40.77 -7.11
CA LEU A 14 17.55 -39.79 -7.37
C LEU A 14 17.15 -38.64 -8.31
N MET A 15 16.22 -38.86 -9.25
CA MET A 15 15.67 -37.78 -10.08
C MET A 15 14.66 -36.92 -9.32
N MET A 16 13.89 -37.48 -8.38
CA MET A 16 13.00 -36.74 -7.48
C MET A 16 13.77 -35.95 -6.41
N TYR A 17 14.94 -36.43 -5.98
CA TYR A 17 15.93 -35.67 -5.20
C TYR A 17 16.88 -34.83 -6.06
N GLY A 18 16.73 -34.91 -7.39
CA GLY A 18 17.40 -34.08 -8.39
C GLY A 18 16.76 -32.71 -8.55
N ASN A 19 15.86 -32.32 -7.63
CA ASN A 19 15.49 -30.93 -7.42
C ASN A 19 16.72 -30.22 -6.83
N ARG A 20 17.70 -29.94 -7.72
CA ARG A 20 18.87 -29.13 -7.43
C ARG A 20 18.37 -27.92 -6.67
N GLY A 21 18.70 -27.84 -5.38
CA GLY A 21 18.35 -26.72 -4.54
C GLY A 21 18.77 -25.46 -5.28
N ILE A 22 17.78 -24.74 -5.82
CA ILE A 22 17.99 -23.41 -6.35
C ILE A 22 18.64 -22.66 -5.19
N SER A 23 19.83 -22.10 -5.40
CA SER A 23 20.50 -21.39 -4.32
C SER A 23 19.58 -20.27 -3.85
N ALA A 24 19.59 -19.95 -2.55
CA ALA A 24 18.77 -18.87 -2.01
C ALA A 24 18.99 -17.55 -2.78
N GLU A 25 20.20 -17.32 -3.28
CA GLU A 25 20.54 -16.20 -4.15
C GLU A 25 19.86 -16.27 -5.52
N THR A 26 19.81 -17.44 -6.16
CA THR A 26 19.11 -17.62 -7.44
C THR A 26 17.59 -17.44 -7.28
N GLU A 27 17.04 -17.95 -6.18
CA GLU A 27 15.62 -17.79 -5.82
C GLU A 27 15.28 -16.31 -5.61
N LEU A 28 16.06 -15.60 -4.79
CA LEU A 28 15.91 -14.17 -4.55
C LEU A 28 16.04 -13.35 -5.84
N ASN A 29 17.04 -13.63 -6.68
CA ASN A 29 17.22 -12.91 -7.94
C ASN A 29 16.05 -13.13 -8.89
N ARG A 30 15.53 -14.36 -8.97
CA ARG A 30 14.33 -14.66 -9.76
C ARG A 30 13.11 -13.90 -9.22
N LEU A 31 12.91 -13.89 -7.90
CA LEU A 31 11.83 -13.15 -7.27
C LEU A 31 11.92 -11.64 -7.56
N LYS A 32 13.12 -11.06 -7.46
CA LYS A 32 13.36 -9.66 -7.81
C LYS A 32 13.01 -9.36 -9.27
N THR A 33 13.41 -10.24 -10.19
CA THR A 33 13.03 -10.10 -11.61
C THR A 33 11.52 -10.13 -11.79
N VAL A 34 10.82 -11.07 -11.14
CA VAL A 34 9.35 -11.16 -11.25
C VAL A 34 8.68 -9.91 -10.69
N LEU A 35 9.04 -9.50 -9.47
CA LEU A 35 8.36 -8.40 -8.76
C LEU A 35 8.64 -7.02 -9.35
N PHE A 36 9.84 -6.80 -9.87
CA PHE A 36 10.31 -5.46 -10.25
C PHE A 36 10.59 -5.30 -11.74
N SER A 37 10.38 -6.34 -12.57
CA SER A 37 10.52 -6.20 -14.02
C SER A 37 9.50 -5.20 -14.56
N THR A 38 10.02 -4.21 -15.28
CA THR A 38 9.22 -3.26 -16.05
C THR A 38 8.98 -3.88 -17.42
N SER A 39 8.01 -4.79 -17.52
CA SER A 39 7.54 -5.26 -18.82
C SER A 39 6.62 -4.20 -19.44
N GLU A 40 6.95 -3.72 -20.64
CA GLU A 40 6.09 -2.79 -21.40
C GLU A 40 4.74 -3.41 -21.80
N GLU A 41 4.61 -4.75 -21.73
CA GLU A 41 3.45 -5.50 -22.24
C GLU A 41 2.36 -5.77 -21.20
N SER A 42 2.60 -5.52 -19.91
CA SER A 42 1.53 -5.53 -18.89
C SER A 42 1.86 -4.54 -17.77
N PRO A 43 1.24 -3.35 -17.73
CA PRO A 43 1.49 -2.36 -16.69
C PRO A 43 0.92 -2.77 -15.32
N SER A 44 0.20 -3.89 -15.24
CA SER A 44 -0.26 -4.47 -13.98
C SER A 44 0.95 -4.97 -13.19
N LEU A 45 1.25 -4.28 -12.09
CA LEU A 45 2.21 -4.75 -11.11
C LEU A 45 1.83 -6.19 -10.71
N PRO A 46 2.80 -7.10 -10.51
CA PRO A 46 2.49 -8.46 -10.05
C PRO A 46 1.76 -8.42 -8.71
N VAL A 47 2.06 -7.41 -7.90
CA VAL A 47 1.30 -7.07 -6.70
C VAL A 47 0.23 -6.07 -7.10
N SER A 48 -0.98 -6.56 -7.37
CA SER A 48 -2.18 -5.73 -7.45
C SER A 48 -3.03 -6.03 -6.23
N ALA A 49 -3.47 -4.99 -5.53
CA ALA A 49 -4.61 -5.04 -4.62
C ALA A 49 -5.88 -4.62 -5.38
N ASP A 50 -7.05 -4.96 -4.86
CA ASP A 50 -8.31 -4.54 -5.47
C ASP A 50 -8.46 -3.02 -5.30
N PRO A 51 -9.23 -2.36 -6.20
CA PRO A 51 -9.41 -0.93 -6.10
C PRO A 51 -9.98 -0.57 -4.72
N PRO A 52 -9.59 0.59 -4.19
CA PRO A 52 -9.64 0.80 -2.75
C PRO A 52 -11.06 0.79 -2.14
N THR A 53 -12.12 0.87 -2.95
CA THR A 53 -13.53 0.86 -2.51
C THR A 53 -13.97 -0.43 -1.80
N GLY A 54 -13.29 -1.56 -2.00
CA GLY A 54 -13.55 -2.84 -1.29
C GLY A 54 -12.60 -3.11 -0.11
N ASP A 55 -11.35 -2.68 -0.22
CA ASP A 55 -10.23 -3.19 0.59
C ASP A 55 -9.99 -2.43 1.92
N TYR A 56 -10.63 -1.28 2.17
CA TYR A 56 -10.37 -0.52 3.41
C TYR A 56 -10.65 -1.27 4.69
N ASN A 57 -11.80 -1.93 4.72
CA ASN A 57 -12.21 -2.71 5.87
C ASN A 57 -11.35 -3.97 5.97
N ASP A 58 -10.88 -4.51 4.85
CA ASP A 58 -10.04 -5.70 4.87
C ASP A 58 -8.67 -5.38 5.47
N LEU A 59 -8.02 -4.26 5.11
CA LEU A 59 -6.71 -3.91 5.66
C LEU A 59 -6.73 -3.63 7.18
N SER A 60 -7.75 -2.90 7.65
CA SER A 60 -7.94 -2.65 9.09
C SER A 60 -8.20 -3.96 9.87
N ASN A 61 -8.74 -4.98 9.19
CA ASN A 61 -8.90 -6.34 9.72
C ASN A 61 -7.71 -7.27 9.42
N GLY A 62 -6.61 -6.76 8.85
CA GLY A 62 -5.41 -7.52 8.50
C GLY A 62 -5.60 -8.52 7.35
N ARG A 63 -6.61 -8.31 6.52
CA ARG A 63 -6.83 -9.05 5.28
C ARG A 63 -6.18 -8.30 4.14
N PHE A 64 -5.27 -8.98 3.45
CA PHE A 64 -4.58 -8.46 2.27
C PHE A 64 -4.88 -9.39 1.12
N SER A 65 -5.46 -8.86 0.05
CA SER A 65 -5.67 -9.58 -1.20
C SER A 65 -4.59 -9.14 -2.17
N PHE A 66 -3.71 -10.05 -2.54
CA PHE A 66 -2.69 -9.81 -3.56
C PHE A 66 -2.94 -10.73 -4.75
N LEU A 67 -2.82 -10.22 -5.97
CA LEU A 67 -2.86 -11.02 -7.20
C LEU A 67 -1.56 -11.80 -7.47
N ILE A 68 -0.97 -12.38 -6.41
CA ILE A 68 0.18 -13.30 -6.48
C ILE A 68 -0.17 -14.60 -5.77
N ASP A 69 0.42 -15.71 -6.23
CA ASP A 69 0.19 -17.01 -5.63
C ASP A 69 0.81 -17.14 -4.23
N ASP A 70 0.31 -18.10 -3.44
CA ASP A 70 0.76 -18.34 -2.06
C ASP A 70 2.26 -18.64 -1.99
N ASP A 71 2.83 -19.32 -2.99
CA ASP A 71 4.24 -19.64 -3.04
C ASP A 71 5.10 -18.38 -3.18
N GLN A 72 4.68 -17.42 -4.02
CA GLN A 72 5.32 -16.11 -4.14
C GLN A 72 5.20 -15.30 -2.85
N ILE A 73 4.04 -15.31 -2.18
CA ILE A 73 3.89 -14.66 -0.87
C ILE A 73 4.88 -15.24 0.14
N HIS A 74 4.99 -16.57 0.22
CA HIS A 74 5.96 -17.21 1.11
C HIS A 74 7.40 -16.81 0.78
N GLN A 75 7.76 -16.71 -0.50
CA GLN A 75 9.09 -16.25 -0.92
C GLN A 75 9.32 -14.78 -0.54
N ILE A 76 8.34 -13.91 -0.72
CA ILE A 76 8.44 -12.49 -0.32
C ILE A 76 8.66 -12.38 1.19
N VAL A 77 7.86 -13.08 2.00
CA VAL A 77 8.00 -13.09 3.46
C VAL A 77 9.39 -13.60 3.86
N ARG A 78 9.88 -14.64 3.19
CA ARG A 78 11.21 -15.23 3.44
C ARG A 78 12.35 -14.25 3.17
N TYR A 79 12.25 -13.44 2.13
CA TYR A 79 13.29 -12.50 1.68
C TYR A 79 12.97 -11.04 1.99
N LYS A 80 12.10 -10.80 2.97
CA LYS A 80 11.54 -9.47 3.20
C LYS A 80 12.63 -8.39 3.41
N ASN A 81 13.64 -8.68 4.23
CA ASN A 81 14.71 -7.72 4.51
C ASN A 81 15.53 -7.37 3.26
N GLU A 82 15.77 -8.35 2.38
CA GLU A 82 16.51 -8.16 1.13
C GLU A 82 15.69 -7.45 0.04
N LEU A 83 14.36 -7.48 0.16
CA LEU A 83 13.42 -6.82 -0.75
C LEU A 83 13.04 -5.42 -0.29
N GLU A 84 13.15 -5.13 1.01
CA GLU A 84 12.69 -3.88 1.63
C GLU A 84 13.15 -2.62 0.86
N PRO A 85 14.44 -2.41 0.52
CA PRO A 85 14.86 -1.20 -0.20
C PRO A 85 14.14 -1.02 -1.55
N MET A 86 13.95 -2.12 -2.30
CA MET A 86 13.30 -2.09 -3.61
C MET A 86 11.80 -1.86 -3.49
N ILE A 87 11.17 -2.36 -2.41
CA ILE A 87 9.76 -2.11 -2.11
C ILE A 87 9.55 -0.64 -1.74
N LEU A 88 10.44 -0.07 -0.91
CA LEU A 88 10.37 1.34 -0.51
C LEU A 88 10.47 2.29 -1.71
N GLU A 89 11.35 2.00 -2.67
CA GLU A 89 11.47 2.77 -3.93
C GLU A 89 10.19 2.77 -4.78
N ARG A 90 9.25 1.84 -4.53
CA ARG A 90 8.02 1.68 -5.30
C ARG A 90 6.77 2.23 -4.61
N ILE A 91 6.86 2.71 -3.37
CA ILE A 91 5.71 3.27 -2.62
C ILE A 91 4.97 4.36 -3.41
N ASP A 92 5.70 5.18 -4.16
CA ASP A 92 5.12 6.26 -4.95
C ASP A 92 4.41 5.77 -6.21
N SER A 93 4.69 4.55 -6.69
CA SER A 93 4.15 4.05 -7.96
C SER A 93 2.70 3.54 -7.88
N ASP A 94 2.30 2.89 -6.78
CA ASP A 94 0.96 2.30 -6.63
C ASP A 94 0.63 2.03 -5.16
N TYR A 95 -0.65 1.94 -4.81
CA TYR A 95 -1.10 1.63 -3.44
C TYR A 95 -0.81 0.19 -3.03
N SER A 96 -0.72 -0.72 -4.00
CA SER A 96 -0.36 -2.11 -3.78
C SER A 96 1.00 -2.26 -3.08
N TRP A 97 1.96 -1.37 -3.35
CA TRP A 97 3.25 -1.34 -2.67
C TRP A 97 3.17 -0.87 -1.22
N MET A 98 2.24 0.05 -0.92
CA MET A 98 1.97 0.48 0.46
C MET A 98 1.34 -0.67 1.25
N TYR A 99 0.41 -1.40 0.65
CA TYR A 99 -0.21 -2.59 1.26
C TYR A 99 0.79 -3.72 1.47
N LEU A 100 1.67 -3.97 0.50
CA LEU A 100 2.73 -4.95 0.67
C LEU A 100 3.68 -4.56 1.80
N SER A 101 4.06 -3.27 1.88
CA SER A 101 4.89 -2.76 2.98
C SER A 101 4.21 -2.93 4.34
N ALA A 102 2.88 -2.72 4.39
CA ALA A 102 2.09 -2.95 5.59
C ALA A 102 2.01 -4.42 5.97
N PHE A 103 1.72 -5.31 5.01
CA PHE A 103 1.70 -6.75 5.22
C PHE A 103 3.04 -7.28 5.77
N LEU A 104 4.17 -6.77 5.26
CA LEU A 104 5.51 -7.17 5.69
C LEU A 104 5.99 -6.48 6.98
N GLY A 105 5.28 -5.45 7.42
CA GLY A 105 5.54 -4.71 8.66
C GLY A 105 6.74 -3.77 8.57
N TYR A 106 6.98 -3.12 7.43
CA TYR A 106 8.11 -2.21 7.27
C TYR A 106 7.85 -0.84 7.89
N GLU A 107 8.31 -0.64 9.13
CA GLU A 107 8.26 0.68 9.79
C GLU A 107 9.02 1.76 9.01
N SER A 108 10.07 1.37 8.29
CA SER A 108 10.85 2.25 7.39
C SER A 108 10.03 2.85 6.24
N ALA A 109 8.87 2.26 5.91
CA ALA A 109 7.98 2.75 4.87
C ALA A 109 7.11 3.94 5.31
N VAL A 110 6.89 4.11 6.62
CA VAL A 110 5.97 5.11 7.16
C VAL A 110 6.29 6.53 6.68
N PRO A 111 7.56 7.01 6.66
CA PRO A 111 7.87 8.34 6.14
C PRO A 111 7.50 8.56 4.67
N ALA A 112 7.73 7.56 3.82
CA ALA A 112 7.39 7.64 2.40
C ALA A 112 5.86 7.61 2.17
N ILE A 113 5.15 6.72 2.89
CA ILE A 113 3.69 6.65 2.84
C ILE A 113 3.07 7.94 3.37
N LYS A 114 3.62 8.52 4.45
CA LYS A 114 3.20 9.84 4.98
C LYS A 114 3.36 10.92 3.92
N LYS A 115 4.52 11.00 3.27
CA LYS A 115 4.76 12.00 2.22
C LYS A 115 3.71 11.86 1.12
N LYS A 116 3.46 10.64 0.64
CA LYS A 116 2.42 10.36 -0.36
C LYS A 116 1.01 10.74 0.11
N LEU A 117 0.67 10.49 1.37
CA LEU A 117 -0.61 10.88 1.97
C LEU A 117 -0.82 12.41 1.90
N LEU A 118 0.22 13.19 2.24
CA LEU A 118 0.17 14.66 2.25
C LEU A 118 0.14 15.25 0.83
N ASP A 119 0.84 14.61 -0.11
CA ASP A 119 0.92 15.02 -1.52
C ASP A 119 -0.30 14.57 -2.35
N CYS A 120 -1.09 13.60 -1.87
CA CYS A 120 -2.21 13.04 -2.61
C CYS A 120 -3.42 13.98 -2.61
N LYS A 121 -3.85 14.38 -3.81
CA LYS A 121 -5.00 15.27 -4.05
C LYS A 121 -6.13 14.59 -4.83
N SER A 122 -6.09 13.27 -4.91
CA SER A 122 -6.99 12.50 -5.78
C SER A 122 -8.36 12.33 -5.15
N LEU A 123 -9.37 12.94 -5.76
CA LEU A 123 -10.79 12.75 -5.44
C LEU A 123 -11.41 11.72 -6.37
N TYR A 124 -12.15 10.75 -5.83
CA TYR A 124 -12.94 9.81 -6.61
C TYR A 124 -14.27 10.45 -7.04
N GLY A 125 -14.21 11.27 -8.11
CA GLY A 125 -15.31 12.17 -8.51
C GLY A 125 -16.15 11.75 -9.71
N TRP A 126 -16.02 10.52 -10.23
CA TRP A 126 -16.62 10.18 -11.55
C TRP A 126 -18.10 9.75 -11.50
N GLU A 127 -18.62 9.26 -10.39
CA GLU A 127 -20.03 8.85 -10.23
C GLU A 127 -20.60 9.22 -8.84
N GLY A 128 -20.07 10.30 -8.27
CA GLY A 128 -20.36 10.70 -6.89
C GLY A 128 -21.72 11.36 -6.66
N PRO A 129 -22.03 11.71 -5.40
CA PRO A 129 -23.26 12.40 -5.03
C PRO A 129 -23.33 13.82 -5.61
N ASP A 130 -24.42 14.53 -5.39
CA ASP A 130 -24.48 15.96 -5.68
C ASP A 130 -23.41 16.72 -4.86
N TYR A 131 -22.42 17.26 -5.57
CA TYR A 131 -21.31 18.04 -5.00
C TYR A 131 -21.67 19.52 -4.79
N SER A 132 -22.96 19.88 -4.83
CA SER A 132 -23.43 21.22 -4.43
C SER A 132 -23.22 21.52 -2.94
N GLN A 133 -22.87 20.52 -2.12
CA GLN A 133 -22.69 20.60 -0.68
C GLN A 133 -21.28 20.17 -0.27
N LEU A 134 -20.69 20.87 0.69
CA LEU A 134 -19.35 20.58 1.22
C LEU A 134 -19.28 19.18 1.82
N GLU A 135 -20.32 18.76 2.53
CA GLU A 135 -20.42 17.49 3.23
C GLU A 135 -20.19 16.29 2.29
N THR A 136 -20.59 16.42 1.02
CA THR A 136 -20.38 15.41 -0.02
C THR A 136 -18.90 15.14 -0.26
N TYR A 137 -18.05 16.15 -0.14
CA TYR A 137 -16.61 16.00 -0.30
C TYR A 137 -15.95 15.35 0.91
N LEU A 138 -16.50 15.51 2.11
CA LEU A 138 -15.83 15.16 3.36
C LEU A 138 -16.02 13.71 3.82
N VAL A 139 -16.46 12.81 2.93
CA VAL A 139 -16.66 11.39 3.26
C VAL A 139 -15.49 10.53 2.76
N ASP A 140 -15.08 9.52 3.53
CA ASP A 140 -13.90 8.69 3.24
C ASP A 140 -13.91 8.05 1.85
N ALA A 141 -15.09 7.69 1.34
CA ALA A 141 -15.28 7.11 0.01
C ALA A 141 -14.77 8.02 -1.13
N GLN A 142 -14.63 9.32 -0.87
CA GLN A 142 -14.10 10.29 -1.84
C GLN A 142 -12.58 10.28 -1.95
N TYR A 143 -11.88 9.76 -0.94
CA TYR A 143 -10.42 9.89 -0.83
C TYR A 143 -9.70 8.55 -0.84
N PRO A 144 -9.89 7.75 -1.90
CA PRO A 144 -9.55 6.37 -1.76
C PRO A 144 -8.07 6.07 -1.58
N TYR A 145 -7.23 6.80 -2.31
CA TYR A 145 -5.79 6.66 -2.23
C TYR A 145 -5.23 7.13 -0.89
N GLN A 146 -5.83 8.17 -0.30
CA GLN A 146 -5.43 8.67 1.01
C GLN A 146 -5.82 7.67 2.10
N MET A 147 -7.02 7.10 2.05
CA MET A 147 -7.43 6.03 2.96
C MET A 147 -6.52 4.80 2.87
N ALA A 148 -6.01 4.46 1.69
CA ALA A 148 -5.02 3.38 1.55
C ALA A 148 -3.71 3.71 2.29
N CYS A 149 -3.24 4.96 2.20
CA CYS A 149 -2.06 5.41 2.94
C CYS A 149 -2.30 5.37 4.45
N ILE A 150 -3.45 5.87 4.92
CA ILE A 150 -3.84 5.89 6.34
C ILE A 150 -3.83 4.46 6.87
N ASN A 151 -4.59 3.56 6.24
CA ASN A 151 -4.70 2.19 6.71
C ASN A 151 -3.34 1.48 6.72
N ALA A 152 -2.48 1.71 5.72
CA ALA A 152 -1.14 1.14 5.69
C ALA A 152 -0.29 1.64 6.88
N ILE A 153 -0.31 2.94 7.16
CA ILE A 153 0.39 3.54 8.32
C ILE A 153 -0.13 2.94 9.63
N GLU A 154 -1.45 2.92 9.83
CA GLU A 154 -2.05 2.41 11.06
C GLU A 154 -1.77 0.92 11.24
N TYR A 155 -1.79 0.15 10.16
CA TYR A 155 -1.46 -1.27 10.21
C TYR A 155 0.00 -1.51 10.57
N ILE A 156 0.94 -0.75 10.01
CA ILE A 156 2.38 -0.86 10.33
C ILE A 156 2.62 -0.48 11.79
N THR A 157 2.08 0.67 12.20
CA THR A 157 2.39 1.29 13.50
C THR A 157 1.53 0.77 14.67
N LYS A 158 0.41 0.10 14.35
CA LYS A 158 -0.63 -0.32 15.31
C LYS A 158 -1.19 0.83 16.14
N LYS A 159 -1.24 2.03 15.55
CA LYS A 159 -1.72 3.27 16.17
C LYS A 159 -2.68 3.98 15.20
N PRO A 160 -3.65 4.75 15.72
CA PRO A 160 -4.44 5.62 14.86
C PRO A 160 -3.54 6.70 14.23
N LEU A 161 -3.90 7.19 13.05
CA LEU A 161 -3.10 8.10 12.23
C LEU A 161 -2.57 9.29 13.02
N GLY A 162 -3.42 9.93 13.83
CA GLY A 162 -3.06 11.09 14.65
C GLY A 162 -1.93 10.84 15.67
N LEU A 163 -1.68 9.58 16.02
CA LEU A 163 -0.60 9.11 16.89
C LEU A 163 0.51 8.36 16.14
N ALA A 164 0.24 7.92 14.91
CA ALA A 164 1.16 7.16 14.09
C ALA A 164 2.20 8.05 13.39
N ILE A 165 1.83 9.29 13.06
CA ILE A 165 2.71 10.25 12.38
C ILE A 165 2.77 11.60 13.09
N THR A 166 3.95 12.21 13.04
CA THR A 166 4.16 13.60 13.48
C THR A 166 4.33 14.48 12.25
N LEU A 167 3.55 15.57 12.18
CA LEU A 167 3.74 16.61 11.17
C LEU A 167 4.83 17.58 11.62
N THR A 168 5.67 18.03 10.69
CA THR A 168 6.52 19.21 10.90
C THR A 168 5.66 20.47 10.93
N CYS A 169 6.19 21.58 11.44
CA CYS A 169 5.47 22.86 11.40
C CYS A 169 5.11 23.26 9.96
N GLU A 170 6.03 23.06 9.02
CA GLU A 170 5.81 23.38 7.60
C GLU A 170 4.69 22.54 6.97
N GLU A 171 4.67 21.23 7.24
CA GLU A 171 3.60 20.34 6.75
C GLU A 171 2.24 20.70 7.37
N LEU A 172 2.22 21.07 8.65
CA LEU A 172 1.00 21.49 9.33
C LEU A 172 0.50 22.83 8.77
N ASP A 173 1.37 23.82 8.62
CA ASP A 173 1.04 25.14 8.10
C ASP A 173 0.50 25.05 6.66
N ASP A 174 1.10 24.22 5.79
CA ASP A 174 0.58 23.96 4.44
C ASP A 174 -0.82 23.34 4.48
N LEU A 175 -0.98 22.27 5.28
CA LEU A 175 -2.24 21.54 5.37
C LEU A 175 -3.36 22.42 5.92
N GLU A 176 -3.09 23.20 6.98
CA GLU A 176 -4.05 24.16 7.55
C GLU A 176 -4.36 25.31 6.58
N GLY A 177 -3.36 25.81 5.86
CA GLY A 177 -3.53 26.84 4.83
C GLY A 177 -4.45 26.38 3.69
N ARG A 178 -4.28 25.14 3.21
CA ARG A 178 -5.18 24.53 2.19
C ARG A 178 -6.57 24.23 2.76
N ALA A 179 -6.65 23.66 3.97
CA ALA A 179 -7.91 23.35 4.63
C ALA A 179 -8.77 24.60 4.86
N LYS A 180 -8.17 25.74 5.21
CA LYS A 180 -8.88 27.00 5.43
C LYS A 180 -9.64 27.46 4.17
N LYS A 181 -9.02 27.33 3.00
CA LYS A 181 -9.63 27.70 1.71
C LYS A 181 -10.90 26.90 1.41
N CYS A 182 -11.01 25.67 1.91
CA CYS A 182 -12.21 24.84 1.79
C CYS A 182 -13.46 25.55 2.34
N THR A 183 -13.30 26.33 3.41
CA THR A 183 -14.41 27.03 4.09
C THR A 183 -14.63 28.46 3.60
N GLU A 184 -13.68 29.01 2.84
CA GLU A 184 -13.69 30.40 2.38
C GLU A 184 -14.02 30.55 0.89
N GLU A 185 -13.75 29.51 0.09
CA GLU A 185 -13.89 29.54 -1.36
C GLU A 185 -15.23 28.97 -1.85
N ASN A 186 -15.62 29.36 -3.07
CA ASN A 186 -16.81 28.83 -3.72
C ASN A 186 -16.55 27.42 -4.26
N ILE A 187 -17.53 26.54 -4.08
CA ILE A 187 -17.53 25.12 -4.49
C ILE A 187 -17.22 24.94 -5.98
N ASP A 188 -17.55 25.93 -6.82
CA ASP A 188 -17.37 25.87 -8.29
C ASP A 188 -15.90 25.99 -8.77
N ARG A 189 -14.91 26.08 -7.87
CA ARG A 189 -13.50 26.20 -8.27
C ARG A 189 -12.88 24.83 -8.58
N ALA A 190 -12.04 24.80 -9.62
CA ALA A 190 -11.32 23.58 -10.03
C ALA A 190 -10.47 22.96 -8.90
N ASP A 191 -9.93 23.80 -8.00
CA ASP A 191 -9.08 23.35 -6.89
C ASP A 191 -9.86 23.04 -5.61
N PHE A 192 -11.19 23.21 -5.60
CA PHE A 192 -12.00 23.05 -4.39
C PHE A 192 -11.86 21.65 -3.78
N ALA A 193 -11.72 20.63 -4.63
CA ALA A 193 -11.48 19.24 -4.20
C ALA A 193 -10.16 19.05 -3.44
N ASP A 194 -9.09 19.76 -3.80
CA ASP A 194 -7.80 19.73 -3.08
C ASP A 194 -7.96 20.35 -1.68
N TYR A 195 -8.67 21.48 -1.59
CA TYR A 195 -8.94 22.11 -0.30
C TYR A 195 -9.82 21.24 0.60
N CYS A 196 -10.83 20.57 0.04
CA CYS A 196 -11.64 19.60 0.77
C CYS A 196 -10.82 18.41 1.26
N SER A 197 -9.92 17.89 0.42
CA SER A 197 -9.02 16.79 0.78
C SER A 197 -8.13 17.17 1.98
N ALA A 198 -7.53 18.36 1.95
CA ALA A 198 -6.75 18.90 3.06
C ALA A 198 -7.59 19.06 4.34
N TYR A 199 -8.80 19.60 4.21
CA TYR A 199 -9.73 19.78 5.34
C TYR A 199 -10.14 18.45 5.97
N TRP A 200 -10.51 17.46 5.15
CA TRP A 200 -10.84 16.11 5.59
C TRP A 200 -9.65 15.44 6.29
N LEU A 201 -8.45 15.49 5.70
CA LEU A 201 -7.25 14.88 6.28
C LEU A 201 -6.88 15.52 7.62
N LEU A 202 -6.98 16.84 7.74
CA LEU A 202 -6.76 17.54 9.00
C LEU A 202 -7.77 17.07 10.07
N GLY A 203 -9.02 16.83 9.69
CA GLY A 203 -10.05 16.23 10.55
C GLY A 203 -9.63 14.84 11.07
N LYS A 204 -9.13 13.96 10.21
CA LYS A 204 -8.61 12.64 10.60
C LYS A 204 -7.47 12.75 11.61
N LEU A 205 -6.50 13.60 11.33
CA LEU A 205 -5.34 13.83 12.20
C LEU A 205 -5.69 14.41 13.57
N LYS A 206 -6.76 15.21 13.67
CA LYS A 206 -7.19 15.86 14.93
C LYS A 206 -8.11 14.98 15.77
N THR A 207 -9.03 14.24 15.16
CA THR A 207 -10.04 13.43 15.88
C THR A 207 -9.40 12.28 16.66
N GLU A 208 -8.22 11.83 16.23
CA GLU A 208 -7.51 10.69 16.79
C GLU A 208 -6.38 11.07 17.76
N ARG A 209 -6.18 12.36 18.04
CA ARG A 209 -5.27 12.81 19.08
C ARG A 209 -6.00 12.81 20.44
N PRO A 210 -5.37 12.31 21.52
CA PRO A 210 -5.89 12.54 22.86
C PRO A 210 -5.93 14.06 23.13
N PRO A 211 -6.89 14.54 23.95
CA PRO A 211 -6.95 15.95 24.30
C PRO A 211 -5.62 16.40 24.91
N GLU A 212 -5.12 17.55 24.48
CA GLU A 212 -3.91 18.15 25.06
C GLU A 212 -4.13 18.40 26.57
N PRO A 213 -3.15 18.08 27.43
CA PRO A 213 -3.25 18.20 28.88
C PRO A 213 -3.34 19.66 29.36
#